data_AF-A0A3C1KMA6-F1
#
_entry.id   AF-A0A3C1KMA6-F1
#
_cell.length_a   1.000
_cell.length_b   1.000
_cell.length_c   1.000
_cell.angle_alpha   90.00
_cell.angle_beta   90.00
_cell.angle_gamma   90.00
#
_symmetry.space_group_name_H-M   'P 1'
#
loop_
_entity.id
_entity.type
_entity.pdbx_description
1 polymer ?
#
loop_
_entity_poly.entity_id
_entity_poly.type
_entity_poly.pdbx_seq_one_letter_code
_entity_poly.pdbx_strand_id
1 'polypeptide(L)' 'TVTPEDYGSVPVAGELVRLTGRDIAIRRTDSRAGDVVVHFPRAGYRVESV' A
#
# COMPACT_ATOMS: atom_id res chain seq x y z
N THR A 1 5.73 -3.02 2.47
CA THR A 1 5.31 -1.62 2.30
C THR A 1 4.88 -1.38 0.86
N VAL A 2 4.07 -0.35 0.63
CA VAL A 2 3.75 0.18 -0.70
C VAL A 2 4.27 1.62 -0.76
N THR A 3 5.12 1.92 -1.73
CA THR A 3 5.83 3.21 -1.81
C THR A 3 5.65 3.82 -3.20
N PRO A 4 5.27 5.11 -3.33
CA PRO A 4 5.28 5.81 -4.60
C PRO A 4 6.68 5.85 -5.22
N GLU A 5 6.79 5.64 -6.52
CA GLU A 5 8.05 5.72 -7.27
C GLU A 5 8.37 7.14 -7.73
N ASP A 6 7.44 8.08 -7.57
CA ASP A 6 7.62 9.51 -7.82
C ASP A 6 8.06 10.26 -6.54
N TYR A 7 7.98 11.59 -6.59
CA TYR A 7 8.38 12.46 -5.49
C TYR A 7 7.48 12.27 -4.25
N GLY A 8 8.10 12.24 -3.07
CA GLY A 8 7.37 12.00 -1.82
C GLY A 8 7.18 10.51 -1.51
N SER A 9 8.20 9.69 -1.74
CA SER A 9 8.28 8.24 -1.51
C SER A 9 8.15 7.83 -0.03
N VAL A 10 7.04 8.21 0.62
CA VAL A 10 6.72 7.80 1.98
C VAL A 10 6.07 6.42 1.93
N PRO A 11 6.69 5.39 2.52
CA PRO A 11 6.16 4.03 2.49
C PRO A 11 4.88 3.92 3.34
N VAL A 12 3.89 3.22 2.81
CA VAL A 12 2.71 2.80 3.58
C VAL A 12 2.88 1.35 4.00
N ALA A 13 2.94 1.12 5.31
CA ALA A 13 3.05 -0.21 5.90
C ALA A 13 1.68 -0.85 6.13
N GLY A 14 1.63 -2.16 5.93
CA GLY A 14 0.43 -2.99 6.09
C GLY A 14 0.66 -4.39 5.57
N GLU A 15 -0.32 -5.26 5.79
CA GLU A 15 -0.36 -6.63 5.30
C GLU A 15 -0.88 -6.66 3.87
N LEU A 16 -0.16 -7.32 2.95
CA LEU A 16 -0.61 -7.46 1.56
C LEU A 16 -1.83 -8.37 1.48
N VAL A 17 -2.95 -7.84 0.98
CA VAL A 17 -4.20 -8.59 0.80
C VAL A 17 -4.61 -8.73 -0.66
N ARG A 18 -4.04 -7.90 -1.55
CA ARG A 18 -4.23 -8.01 -3.01
C ARG A 18 -3.00 -7.52 -3.76
N LEU A 19 -2.59 -8.27 -4.77
CA LEU A 19 -1.60 -7.84 -5.75
C LEU A 19 -2.00 -8.35 -7.14
N THR A 20 -2.37 -7.42 -8.02
CA THR A 20 -2.71 -7.73 -9.42
C THR A 20 -1.87 -6.88 -10.38
N GLY A 21 -2.01 -7.14 -11.68
CA GLY A 21 -1.42 -6.26 -12.71
C GLY A 21 -2.02 -4.86 -12.76
N ARG A 22 -3.12 -4.58 -12.04
CA ARG A 22 -3.82 -3.27 -12.06
C ARG A 22 -3.73 -2.53 -10.74
N ASP A 23 -3.74 -3.25 -9.63
CA ASP A 23 -3.79 -2.64 -8.30
C ASP A 23 -3.08 -3.46 -7.22
N ILE A 24 -2.84 -2.77 -6.10
CA ILE A 24 -2.27 -3.28 -4.87
C ILE A 24 -3.25 -2.90 -3.75
N ALA A 25 -3.46 -3.78 -2.78
CA ALA A 25 -4.19 -3.43 -1.56
C ALA A 25 -3.49 -3.99 -0.33
N ILE A 26 -3.38 -3.16 0.71
CA ILE A 26 -2.84 -3.54 2.02
C ILE A 26 -3.86 -3.29 3.12
N ARG A 27 -3.91 -4.20 4.10
CA ARG A 27 -4.65 -4.01 5.35
C ARG A 27 -3.76 -3.36 6.40
N ARG A 28 -4.28 -2.37 7.11
CA ARG A 28 -3.61 -1.72 8.26
C ARG A 28 -4.62 -1.26 9.30
N THR A 29 -4.19 -1.16 10.55
CA THR A 29 -4.97 -0.57 11.63
C THR A 29 -4.58 0.89 11.82
N ASP A 30 -5.58 1.75 11.92
CA ASP A 30 -5.43 3.18 12.22
C ASP A 30 -6.22 3.50 13.50
N SER A 31 -5.66 4.37 14.37
CA SER A 31 -6.27 4.67 15.68
C SER A 31 -7.63 5.37 15.57
N ARG A 32 -7.91 6.04 14.45
CA ARG A 32 -9.15 6.79 14.22
C ARG A 32 -10.11 6.04 13.31
N ALA A 33 -9.59 5.26 12.37
CA ALA A 33 -10.40 4.57 11.36
C ALA A 33 -10.56 3.05 11.59
N GLY A 34 -9.87 2.48 12.58
CA GLY A 34 -9.87 1.03 12.82
C GLY A 34 -9.13 0.29 11.71
N ASP A 35 -9.61 -0.91 11.36
CA ASP A 35 -9.03 -1.71 10.28
C ASP A 35 -9.50 -1.21 8.91
N VAL A 36 -8.53 -0.81 8.09
CA VAL A 36 -8.78 -0.30 6.75
C VAL A 36 -7.98 -1.07 5.71
N VAL A 37 -8.51 -1.12 4.49
CA VAL A 37 -7.80 -1.58 3.30
C VAL A 37 -7.49 -0.36 2.43
N VAL A 38 -6.21 -0.12 2.18
CA VAL A 38 -5.73 0.99 1.35
C VAL A 38 -5.37 0.46 -0.02
N HIS A 39 -5.97 1.04 -1.06
CA HIS A 39 -5.76 0.66 -2.46
C HIS A 39 -4.81 1.62 -3.16
N PHE A 40 -3.93 1.06 -3.99
CA PHE A 40 -3.00 1.79 -4.85
C PHE A 40 -3.08 1.25 -6.29
N PRO A 41 -2.88 2.09 -7.31
CA PRO A 41 -2.62 1.57 -8.66
C PRO A 41 -1.31 0.79 -8.69
N ARG A 42 -1.21 -0.22 -9.57
CA ARG A 42 0.03 -1.01 -9.72
C ARG A 42 1.16 -0.21 -10.36
N ALA A 43 0.84 0.70 -11.27
CA ALA A 43 1.79 1.55 -11.95
C ALA A 43 2.21 2.72 -11.06
N GLY A 44 3.51 3.02 -10.99
CA GLY A 44 4.06 4.10 -10.18
C GLY A 44 4.20 3.78 -8.69
N TYR A 45 4.00 2.51 -8.29
CA TYR A 45 4.16 2.07 -6.91
C TYR A 45 4.98 0.79 -6.84
N ARG A 46 5.88 0.75 -5.86
CA ARG A 46 6.69 -0.42 -5.52
C ARG A 46 6.16 -1.12 -4.28
N VAL A 47 6.22 -2.45 -4.30
CA VAL A 47 5.93 -3.30 -3.14
C VAL A 47 7.22 -3.94 -2.66
N GLU A 48 7.54 -3.76 -1.38
CA GLU A 48 8.75 -4.31 -0.75
C GLU A 48 8.37 -5.07 0.53
N SER A 49 9.03 -6.21 0.79
CA SER A 49 8.95 -6.87 2.10
C SER A 49 9.67 -6.01 3.13
N VAL A 50 9.15 -6.01 4.36
CA VAL A 50 9.81 -5.41 5.52
C VAL A 50 10.61 -6.48 6.25
#